data_AF-A0A7X0P666-F1
#
_entry.id   AF-A0A7X0P666-F1
#
_cell.length_a   1.000
_cell.length_b   1.000
_cell.length_c   1.000
_cell.angle_alpha   90.00
_cell.angle_beta   90.00
_cell.angle_gamma   90.00
#
_symmetry.space_group_name_H-M   'P 1'
#
loop_
_entity.id
_entity.type
_entity.pdbx_description
1 polymer ?
#
loop_
_entity_poly.entity_id
_entity_poly.type
_entity_poly.pdbx_seq_one_letter_code
_entity_poly.pdbx_strand_id
1 'polypeptide(L)' 'MVPGAQGRGVGRFAVSAVAAELRRQGATRMYVTWHPGDGGPEGFYRKLGFELKGEVSGDQTVGVLTL' A
#
# COMPACT_ATOMS: atom_id res chain seq x y z
N MET A 1 -2.03 0.20 23.00
CA MET A 1 -1.78 -0.33 21.63
C MET A 1 -2.56 -1.62 21.51
N VAL A 2 -3.67 -1.64 20.74
CA VAL A 2 -4.55 -2.82 20.61
C VAL A 2 -4.12 -3.64 19.39
N PRO A 3 -3.64 -4.90 19.55
CA PRO A 3 -3.37 -5.80 18.45
C PRO A 3 -4.66 -6.59 18.14
N GLY A 4 -5.28 -6.42 16.96
CA GLY A 4 -6.48 -7.22 16.66
C GLY A 4 -7.34 -6.88 15.44
N ALA A 5 -6.84 -6.19 14.42
CA ALA A 5 -7.64 -5.91 13.20
C ALA A 5 -6.96 -6.27 11.88
N GLN A 6 -5.93 -7.13 11.90
CA GLN A 6 -5.38 -7.69 10.66
C GLN A 6 -6.24 -8.88 10.23
N GLY A 7 -6.85 -8.81 9.03
CA GLY A 7 -7.44 -9.98 8.37
C GLY A 7 -8.93 -9.93 7.96
N ARG A 8 -9.66 -8.82 8.16
CA ARG A 8 -11.10 -8.71 7.79
C ARG A 8 -11.42 -7.81 6.59
N GLY A 9 -10.44 -7.51 5.74
CA GLY A 9 -10.62 -6.59 4.61
C GLY A 9 -10.54 -5.10 4.98
N VAL A 10 -10.34 -4.79 6.26
CA VAL A 10 -10.11 -3.42 6.77
C VAL A 10 -8.93 -2.74 6.04
N GLY A 11 -7.83 -3.48 5.84
CA GLY A 11 -6.68 -2.95 5.10
C GLY A 11 -7.01 -2.62 3.64
N ARG A 12 -7.75 -3.50 2.95
CA ARG A 12 -8.19 -3.25 1.57
C ARG A 12 -9.11 -2.05 1.51
N PHE A 13 -10.09 -1.97 2.40
CA PHE A 13 -11.03 -0.85 2.47
C PHE A 13 -10.30 0.47 2.72
N ALA A 14 -9.38 0.52 3.68
CA ALA A 14 -8.61 1.71 3.99
C ALA A 14 -7.80 2.19 2.77
N VAL A 15 -7.06 1.29 2.11
CA VAL A 15 -6.29 1.63 0.91
C VAL A 15 -7.20 2.08 -0.23
N SER A 16 -8.33 1.40 -0.45
CA SER A 16 -9.30 1.80 -1.47
C SER A 16 -9.93 3.16 -1.19
N ALA A 17 -10.22 3.49 0.07
CA ALA A 17 -10.77 4.79 0.46
C ALA A 17 -9.77 5.92 0.20
N VAL A 18 -8.49 5.73 0.56
CA VAL A 18 -7.43 6.70 0.27
C VAL A 18 -7.25 6.86 -1.25
N ALA A 19 -7.21 5.75 -1.99
CA ALA A 19 -7.10 5.79 -3.45
C ALA A 19 -8.28 6.51 -4.11
N ALA A 20 -9.51 6.33 -3.59
CA ALA A 20 -10.70 7.04 -4.08
C ALA A 20 -10.60 8.55 -3.82
N GLU A 21 -10.13 8.94 -2.64
CA GLU A 21 -9.93 10.36 -2.32
C GLU A 21 -8.85 11.00 -3.19
N LEU A 22 -7.72 10.33 -3.39
CA LEU A 22 -6.65 10.79 -4.28
C LEU A 22 -7.15 10.97 -5.72
N ARG A 23 -7.99 10.05 -6.24
CA ARG A 23 -8.63 10.21 -7.56
C ARG A 23 -9.51 11.46 -7.62
N ARG A 24 -10.31 11.72 -6.58
CA ARG A 24 -11.15 12.93 -6.51
C ARG A 24 -10.33 14.22 -6.55
N GLN A 25 -9.11 14.17 -6.02
CA GLN A 25 -8.16 15.28 -6.03
C GLN A 25 -7.35 15.36 -7.34
N GLY A 26 -7.61 14.49 -8.32
CA GLY A 26 -6.91 14.47 -9.61
C GLY A 26 -5.52 13.83 -9.57
N ALA A 27 -5.18 13.13 -8.48
CA ALA A 27 -3.92 12.40 -8.41
C ALA A 27 -3.97 11.16 -9.31
N THR A 28 -2.85 10.88 -9.99
CA THR A 28 -2.71 9.76 -10.93
C THR A 28 -1.92 8.58 -10.36
N ARG A 29 -1.29 8.77 -9.19
CA ARG A 29 -0.43 7.79 -8.55
C ARG A 29 -0.55 7.87 -7.03
N MET A 30 -0.49 6.71 -6.38
CA MET A 30 -0.39 6.56 -4.95
C MET A 30 0.88 5.77 -4.60
N TYR A 31 1.63 6.25 -3.62
CA TYR A 31 2.88 5.64 -3.18
C TYR A 31 2.71 5.10 -1.76
N VAL A 32 3.28 3.93 -1.47
CA VAL A 32 3.37 3.36 -0.12
C VAL A 32 4.76 2.79 0.10
N THR A 33 5.24 2.85 1.34
CA THR A 33 6.55 2.29 1.72
C THR A 33 6.42 1.25 2.82
N TRP A 34 7.30 0.25 2.84
CA TRP A 34 7.38 -0.76 3.90
C TRP A 34 8.79 -1.34 4.03
N HIS A 35 9.15 -1.82 5.22
CA HIS A 35 10.42 -2.55 5.39
C HIS A 35 10.33 -3.92 4.70
N PRO A 36 11.34 -4.32 3.92
CA PRO A 36 11.40 -5.64 3.30
C PRO A 36 11.61 -6.72 4.37
N GLY A 37 11.06 -7.91 4.14
CA GLY A 37 11.24 -9.05 5.03
C GLY A 37 10.25 -10.18 4.76
N ASP A 38 10.63 -11.40 5.15
CA ASP A 38 9.78 -12.58 5.04
C ASP A 38 8.50 -12.41 5.85
N GLY A 39 7.35 -12.67 5.21
CA GLY A 39 6.04 -12.43 5.82
C GLY A 39 5.64 -10.94 5.90
N GLY A 40 6.42 -10.05 5.28
CA GLY A 40 6.12 -8.63 5.19
C GLY A 40 4.87 -8.30 4.37
N PRO A 41 4.44 -7.02 4.37
CA PRO A 41 3.18 -6.61 3.76
C PRO A 41 3.23 -6.54 2.22
N GLU A 42 4.36 -6.85 1.59
CA GLU A 42 4.52 -6.79 0.13
C GLU A 42 3.44 -7.58 -0.59
N GLY A 43 3.23 -8.85 -0.20
CA GLY A 43 2.22 -9.70 -0.85
C GLY A 43 0.81 -9.14 -0.73
N PHE A 44 0.53 -8.37 0.33
CA PHE A 44 -0.74 -7.66 0.48
C PHE A 44 -0.84 -6.47 -0.47
N TYR A 45 0.17 -5.59 -0.54
CA TYR A 45 0.16 -4.43 -1.45
C TYR A 45 0.16 -4.86 -2.92
N ARG A 46 0.90 -5.90 -3.28
CA ARG A 46 0.87 -6.47 -4.63
C ARG A 46 -0.51 -7.01 -5.03
N LYS A 47 -1.24 -7.63 -4.10
CA LYS A 47 -2.65 -8.05 -4.32
C LYS A 47 -3.62 -6.89 -4.49
N LEU A 48 -3.26 -5.69 -4.01
CA LEU A 48 -4.04 -4.46 -4.21
C LEU A 48 -3.68 -3.73 -5.52
N GLY A 49 -2.73 -4.24 -6.30
CA GLY A 49 -2.31 -3.66 -7.57
C GLY A 49 -1.12 -2.71 -7.47
N PHE A 50 -0.44 -2.64 -6.33
CA PHE A 50 0.82 -1.89 -6.25
C PHE A 50 1.91 -2.65 -6.99
N GLU A 51 2.67 -1.90 -7.80
CA GLU A 51 3.83 -2.37 -8.52
C GLU A 51 5.11 -1.91 -7.81
N LEU A 52 6.11 -2.79 -7.77
CA LEU A 52 7.47 -2.44 -7.38
C LEU A 52 8.21 -1.91 -8.60
N LYS A 53 8.64 -0.64 -8.55
CA LYS A 53 9.49 -0.05 -9.60
C LYS A 53 10.99 -0.16 -9.30
N GLY A 54 11.36 -0.94 -8.28
CA GLY A 54 12.73 -1.03 -7.79
C GLY A 54 13.17 0.18 -6.96
N GLU A 55 12.23 1.06 -6.62
CA GLU A 55 12.47 2.24 -5.79
C GLU A 55 12.53 1.86 -4.30
N VAL A 56 13.46 2.48 -3.58
CA VAL A 56 13.66 2.32 -2.14
C VAL A 56 13.75 3.71 -1.52
N SER A 57 13.05 3.91 -0.40
CA SER A 57 13.13 5.11 0.42
C SER A 57 13.82 4.73 1.75
N GLY A 58 15.10 5.07 1.88
CA GLY A 58 15.91 4.62 3.01
C GLY A 58 16.11 3.11 3.00
N ASP A 59 15.54 2.42 3.98
CA ASP A 59 15.53 0.97 4.10
C ASP A 59 14.16 0.35 3.75
N GLN A 60 13.25 1.14 3.19
CA GLN A 60 11.88 0.72 2.86
C GLN A 60 11.67 0.58 1.35
N THR A 61 11.05 -0.52 0.93
CA THR A 61 10.58 -0.73 -0.43
C THR A 61 9.44 0.23 -0.76
N VAL A 62 9.47 0.82 -1.95
CA VAL A 62 8.40 1.69 -2.47
C VAL A 62 7.51 0.89 -3.44
N GLY A 63 6.20 0.91 -3.19
CA GLY A 63 5.17 0.44 -4.11
C GLY A 63 4.38 1.60 -4.71
N VAL A 64 4.03 1.48 -5.99
CA VAL A 64 3.24 2.48 -6.72
C VAL A 64 1.94 1.87 -7.22
N LEU A 65 0.81 2.50 -6.93
CA LEU A 65 -0.48 2.19 -7.54
C LEU A 65 -0.85 3.30 -8.51
N THR A 66 -1.11 2.94 -9.76
CA THR A 66 -1.74 3.84 -10.72
C THR A 66 -3.22 4.00 -10.36
N LEU A 67 -3.65 5.25 -10.17
CA LEU A 67 -5.01 5.59 -9.76
C LEU A 67 -5.92 5.75 -10.99
#